data_AF-A0A8H7V7X1-F1
#
_entry.id   AF-A0A8H7V7X1-F1
#
_cell.length_a   1.000
_cell.length_b   1.000
_cell.length_c   1.000
_cell.angle_alpha   90.00
_cell.angle_beta   90.00
_cell.angle_gamma   90.00
#
_symmetry.space_group_name_H-M   'P 1'
#
loop_
_entity.id
_entity.type
_entity.pdbx_description
1 polymer ?
#
loop_
_entity_poly.entity_id
_entity_poly.type
_entity_poly.pdbx_seq_one_letter_code
_entity_poly.pdbx_strand_id
1 'polypeptide(L)'
;MSNTETETNPELARIDNFVKAAPGKEYTIDQKSQTLCRQGLSGQRECVKLNLEYTQMFSEMQKLGFFCALPMDPTETYMECRRV
;
A
#
# COMPACT_ATOMS: atom_id res chain seq x y z
N MET A 1 -25.81 9.98 -16.11
CA MET A 1 -25.38 9.70 -14.74
C MET A 1 -24.49 8.49 -14.82
N SER A 2 -23.18 8.67 -14.71
CA SER A 2 -22.20 7.60 -14.95
C SER A 2 -22.17 6.68 -13.73
N ASN A 3 -22.64 5.45 -13.89
CA ASN A 3 -22.40 4.36 -12.95
C ASN A 3 -20.98 3.87 -13.21
N THR A 4 -20.04 4.17 -12.32
CA THR A 4 -18.69 3.60 -12.36
C THR A 4 -18.76 2.16 -11.91
N GLU A 5 -18.68 1.26 -12.90
CA GLU A 5 -18.40 -0.15 -12.70
C GLU A 5 -17.07 -0.28 -11.95
N THR A 6 -17.13 -0.77 -10.71
CA THR A 6 -16.01 -1.44 -10.06
C THR A 6 -15.68 -2.69 -10.86
N GLU A 7 -14.91 -2.55 -11.94
CA GLU A 7 -14.07 -3.64 -12.39
C GLU A 7 -13.13 -3.98 -11.23
N THR A 8 -13.37 -5.12 -10.57
CA THR A 8 -12.53 -5.65 -9.50
C THR A 8 -11.13 -5.90 -10.06
N ASN A 9 -10.25 -4.91 -9.98
CA ASN A 9 -8.84 -5.11 -10.28
C ASN A 9 -8.29 -6.09 -9.22
N PRO A 10 -7.84 -7.30 -9.61
CA PRO A 10 -7.39 -8.32 -8.67
C PRO A 10 -6.20 -7.86 -7.82
N GLU A 11 -5.43 -6.88 -8.30
CA GLU A 11 -4.32 -6.30 -7.55
C GLU A 11 -4.79 -5.48 -6.33
N LEU A 12 -5.95 -4.83 -6.40
CA LEU A 12 -6.52 -4.13 -5.24
C LEU A 12 -6.91 -5.12 -4.14
N ALA A 13 -7.45 -6.28 -4.52
CA ALA A 13 -7.73 -7.36 -3.57
C ALA A 13 -6.45 -7.94 -2.95
N ARG A 14 -5.31 -7.93 -3.68
CA ARG A 14 -4.01 -8.32 -3.12
C ARG A 14 -3.52 -7.33 -2.06
N ILE A 15 -3.74 -6.02 -2.24
CA ILE A 15 -3.47 -5.02 -1.19
C ILE A 15 -4.34 -5.31 0.04
N ASP A 16 -5.65 -5.44 -0.15
CA ASP A 16 -6.60 -5.68 0.94
C ASP A 16 -6.23 -6.93 1.77
N ASN A 17 -5.99 -8.06 1.10
CA ASN A 17 -5.57 -9.29 1.76
C ASN A 17 -4.22 -9.14 2.49
N PHE A 18 -3.26 -8.45 1.87
CA PHE A 18 -1.95 -8.23 2.48
C PHE A 18 -2.03 -7.32 3.71
N VAL A 19 -2.91 -6.32 3.70
CA VAL A 19 -3.13 -5.42 4.85
C VAL A 19 -3.92 -6.11 5.95
N LYS A 20 -4.99 -6.85 5.61
CA LYS A 20 -5.80 -7.62 6.58
C LYS A 20 -5.02 -8.69 7.33
N ALA A 21 -3.94 -9.22 6.75
CA ALA A 21 -3.06 -10.14 7.45
C ALA A 21 -2.32 -9.51 8.64
N ALA A 22 -2.10 -8.19 8.63
CA ALA A 22 -1.38 -7.48 9.69
C ALA A 22 -1.83 -6.00 9.83
N PRO A 23 -3.10 -5.72 10.16
CA PRO A 23 -3.69 -4.39 10.04
C PRO A 23 -3.09 -3.34 11.00
N GLY A 24 -2.41 -3.77 12.07
CA GLY A 24 -1.73 -2.88 13.02
C GLY A 24 -0.27 -2.57 12.67
N LYS A 25 0.22 -3.02 11.50
CA LYS A 25 1.59 -2.71 11.04
C LYS A 25 1.63 -1.44 10.24
N GLU A 26 2.82 -0.86 10.16
CA GLU A 26 3.16 0.17 9.19
C GLU A 26 3.54 -0.48 7.87
N TYR A 27 3.23 0.23 6.80
CA TYR A 27 3.48 -0.22 5.44
C TYR A 27 4.26 0.82 4.67
N THR A 28 4.99 0.39 3.65
CA THR A 28 5.66 1.31 2.73
C THR A 28 5.26 1.01 1.29
N ILE A 29 4.87 2.05 0.55
CA ILE A 29 4.64 1.95 -0.90
C ILE A 29 5.93 2.40 -1.60
N ASP A 30 6.53 1.54 -2.40
CA ASP A 30 7.70 1.89 -3.22
C ASP A 30 7.30 2.02 -4.69
N GLN A 31 7.39 3.25 -5.20
CA GLN A 31 7.07 3.57 -6.59
C GLN A 31 8.00 2.87 -7.59
N LYS A 32 9.30 2.72 -7.25
CA LYS A 32 10.32 2.19 -8.18
C LYS A 32 10.14 0.70 -8.41
N SER A 33 9.81 -0.04 -7.35
CA SER A 33 9.63 -1.49 -7.40
C SER A 33 8.17 -1.93 -7.58
N GLN A 34 7.23 -0.99 -7.48
CA GLN A 34 5.79 -1.23 -7.42
C GLN A 34 5.44 -2.26 -6.33
N THR A 35 5.99 -2.06 -5.12
CA THR A 35 5.78 -2.96 -3.99
C THR A 35 5.10 -2.27 -2.83
N LEU A 36 4.29 -3.05 -2.11
CA LEU A 36 3.81 -2.72 -0.78
C LEU A 36 4.53 -3.63 0.20
N CYS A 37 5.25 -3.05 1.16
CA CYS A 37 6.01 -3.81 2.14
C CYS A 37 5.57 -3.51 3.58
N ARG A 38 5.84 -4.44 4.50
CA ARG A 38 5.74 -4.28 5.95
C ARG A 38 6.92 -4.97 6.63
N GLN A 39 7.16 -4.67 7.90
CA GLN A 39 8.13 -5.44 8.69
C GLN A 39 7.49 -6.72 9.25
N GLY A 40 8.09 -7.86 8.93
CA GLY A 40 7.69 -9.18 9.41
C GLY A 40 8.16 -9.47 10.82
N LEU A 41 7.69 -10.60 11.38
CA LEU A 41 7.93 -10.99 12.78
C LEU A 41 9.42 -11.21 13.12
N SER A 42 10.21 -11.66 12.16
CA SER A 42 11.63 -11.98 12.33
C SER A 42 12.57 -10.82 11.96
N GLY A 43 12.04 -9.60 11.83
CA GLY A 43 12.77 -8.44 11.31
C GLY A 43 12.97 -8.43 9.79
N GLN A 44 12.55 -9.50 9.10
CA GLN A 44 12.59 -9.55 7.63
C GLN A 44 11.47 -8.69 7.03
N ARG A 45 11.77 -8.01 5.93
CA ARG A 45 10.79 -7.20 5.20
C ARG A 45 9.94 -8.12 4.31
N GLU A 46 8.63 -8.12 4.53
CA GLU A 46 7.67 -8.82 3.69
C GLU A 46 7.11 -7.85 2.67
N CYS A 47 7.18 -8.18 1.37
CA CYS A 47 6.72 -7.33 0.29
C CYS A 47 5.80 -8.09 -0.67
N VAL A 48 4.79 -7.40 -1.18
CA VAL A 48 3.98 -7.86 -2.31
C VAL A 48 4.26 -6.95 -3.51
N LYS A 49 4.65 -7.55 -4.63
CA LYS A 49 4.79 -6.83 -5.91
C LYS A 49 3.43 -6.71 -6.59
N LEU A 50 3.08 -5.51 -6.98
CA LEU A 50 1.78 -5.14 -7.51
C LEU A 50 1.94 -4.59 -8.92
N ASN A 51 1.01 -4.90 -9.81
CA ASN A 51 0.91 -4.27 -11.12
C ASN A 51 -0.07 -3.10 -11.06
N LEU A 52 0.21 -2.15 -10.17
CA LEU A 52 -0.60 -0.96 -9.94
C LEU A 52 0.27 0.28 -10.08
N GLU A 53 -0.37 1.37 -10.50
CA GLU A 53 0.23 2.70 -10.41
C GLU A 53 0.30 3.14 -8.94
N TYR A 54 1.30 3.98 -8.64
CA TYR A 54 1.54 4.46 -7.29
C TYR A 54 0.32 5.15 -6.65
N THR A 55 -0.41 5.91 -7.47
CA THR A 55 -1.65 6.60 -7.06
C THR A 55 -2.78 5.63 -6.74
N GLN A 56 -2.85 4.48 -7.41
CA GLN A 56 -3.85 3.44 -7.13
C GLN A 56 -3.56 2.76 -5.80
N MET A 57 -2.29 2.43 -5.53
CA MET A 57 -1.88 1.87 -4.24
C MET A 57 -2.17 2.84 -3.08
N PHE A 58 -1.83 4.12 -3.27
CA PHE A 58 -2.09 5.19 -2.29
C PHE A 58 -3.59 5.38 -2.02
N SER A 59 -4.42 5.39 -3.08
CA SER A 59 -5.88 5.51 -2.96
C SER A 59 -6.46 4.33 -2.18
N GLU A 60 -5.99 3.11 -2.46
CA GLU A 60 -6.49 1.91 -1.78
C GLU A 60 -6.09 1.86 -0.31
N MET A 61 -4.84 2.19 0.02
CA MET A 61 -4.40 2.27 1.42
C MET A 61 -5.22 3.29 2.23
N GLN A 62 -5.58 4.44 1.65
CA GLN A 62 -6.46 5.42 2.31
C GLN A 62 -7.86 4.88 2.57
N LYS A 63 -8.47 4.16 1.62
CA LYS A 63 -9.77 3.50 1.83
C LYS A 63 -9.71 2.46 2.94
N LEU A 64 -8.57 1.80 3.11
CA LEU A 64 -8.33 0.80 4.17
C LEU A 64 -8.02 1.42 5.55
N GLY A 65 -8.06 2.76 5.66
CA GLY A 65 -7.83 3.48 6.90
C GLY A 65 -6.37 3.76 7.20
N PHE A 66 -5.53 3.92 6.18
CA PHE A 66 -4.13 4.32 6.34
C PHE A 66 -3.89 5.73 5.82
N PHE A 67 -3.22 6.54 6.62
CA PHE A 67 -2.61 7.77 6.17
C PHE A 67 -1.21 7.47 5.66
N CYS A 68 -0.95 7.81 4.39
CA CYS A 68 0.36 7.65 3.78
C CYS A 68 0.99 9.01 3.46
N ALA A 69 2.28 9.16 3.76
CA ALA A 69 3.04 10.38 3.46
C ALA A 69 4.46 10.04 3.00
N LEU A 70 5.11 10.98 2.32
CA LEU A 70 6.54 10.87 2.07
C LEU A 70 7.31 11.02 3.40
N PRO A 71 8.44 10.30 3.57
CA PRO A 71 9.37 10.50 4.67
C PRO A 71 9.84 11.94 4.78
N MET A 72 10.33 12.30 5.98
CA MET A 72 10.99 13.61 6.17
C MET A 72 12.31 13.72 5.41
N ASP A 73 12.98 12.60 5.15
CA ASP A 73 14.19 12.57 4.35
C ASP A 73 13.82 12.81 2.87
N PRO A 74 14.23 13.93 2.26
CA PRO A 74 13.88 14.26 0.89
C PRO A 74 14.58 13.37 -0.16
N THR A 75 15.53 12.53 0.25
CA THR A 75 16.18 11.55 -0.63
C THR A 75 15.39 10.26 -0.76
N GLU A 76 14.44 10.01 0.15
CA GLU A 76 13.58 8.84 0.13
C GLU A 76 12.35 9.08 -0.74
N THR A 77 12.04 8.08 -1.58
CA THR A 77 10.95 8.19 -2.58
C THR A 77 9.80 7.22 -2.33
N TYR A 78 9.85 6.45 -1.24
CA TYR A 78 8.72 5.62 -0.82
C TYR A 78 7.73 6.44 0.02
N MET A 79 6.51 5.94 0.19
CA MET A 79 5.55 6.49 1.15
C MET A 79 5.45 5.59 2.36
N GLU A 80 5.39 6.19 3.55
CA GLU A 80 5.09 5.52 4.81
C GLU A 80 3.61 5.62 5.12
N CYS A 81 2.96 4.47 5.27
CA CYS A 81 1.54 4.32 5.54
C CYS A 81 1.33 3.82 6.96
N ARG A 82 0.60 4.60 7.76
CA ARG A 82 0.23 4.29 9.14
C ARG A 82 -1.28 4.34 9.32
N ARG A 83 -1.82 3.48 10.17
CA ARG A 83 -3.25 3.41 10.43
C ARG A 83 -3.75 4.70 11.13
N VAL A 84 -4.94 5.15 10.76
CA VAL A 84 -5.65 6.30 11.35
C VAL A 84 -7.02 5.91 11.89
#